data_AF-A0A8J1IYS7-F1
#
_entry.id   AF-A0A8J1IYS7-F1
#
_cell.length_a   1.000
_cell.length_b   1.000
_cell.length_c   1.000
_cell.angle_alpha   90.00
_cell.angle_beta   90.00
_cell.angle_gamma   90.00
#
_symmetry.space_group_name_H-M   'P 1'
#
loop_
_entity.id
_entity.type
_entity.pdbx_description
1 polymer ?
#
loop_
_entity_poly.entity_id
_entity_poly.type
_entity_poly.pdbx_seq_one_letter_code
_entity_poly.pdbx_strand_id
1 'polypeptide(L)'
;MTRSTGVCYHSLNKSGDCIGCRIRLSKKILELRRRKDMVESLLHEMIHVLLCSTNNMDPGDDHGPNFRLTMEVFNNSFGTNITISHTFYEEVEAIKRHWWECDGPCQNVVKRATNRAPSSKERWFREHEQTCGGSFIKTSEPEGRARKRRRT
;
A
#
# COMPACT_ATOMS: atom_id res chain seq x y z
N MET A 1 -5.94 -1.19 0.13
CA MET A 1 -4.50 -0.92 0.05
C MET A 1 -3.84 -1.48 1.30
N THR A 2 -2.70 -2.16 1.20
CA THR A 2 -2.07 -2.88 2.33
C THR A 2 -0.53 -2.87 2.25
N ARG A 3 0.04 -1.98 1.42
CA ARG A 3 1.48 -1.84 1.20
C ARG A 3 1.98 -0.39 1.32
N SER A 4 1.08 0.58 1.28
CA SER A 4 1.34 2.02 1.46
C SER A 4 0.16 2.66 2.20
N THR A 5 0.36 3.84 2.79
CA THR A 5 -0.69 4.64 3.43
C THR A 5 -1.51 5.46 2.44
N GLY A 6 -0.90 5.89 1.34
CA GLY A 6 -1.51 6.67 0.27
C GLY A 6 -1.18 6.12 -1.12
N VAL A 7 -1.98 6.52 -2.11
CA VAL A 7 -1.66 6.48 -3.53
C VAL A 7 -2.51 7.49 -4.29
N CYS A 8 -1.89 8.24 -5.19
CA CYS A 8 -2.54 9.08 -6.18
C CYS A 8 -2.63 8.35 -7.53
N TYR A 9 -3.80 8.42 -8.17
CA TYR A 9 -3.98 7.97 -9.55
C TYR A 9 -4.23 9.18 -10.44
N HIS A 10 -3.32 9.42 -11.37
CA HIS A 10 -3.45 10.44 -12.40
C HIS A 10 -4.32 9.92 -13.55
N SER A 11 -5.23 10.75 -14.04
CA SER A 11 -5.94 10.56 -15.30
C SER A 11 -5.39 11.58 -16.28
N LEU A 12 -4.76 11.11 -17.34
CA LEU A 12 -4.13 11.95 -18.36
C LEU A 12 -4.93 11.86 -19.68
N ASN A 13 -4.98 12.94 -20.45
CA ASN A 13 -5.50 12.92 -21.82
C ASN A 13 -4.45 12.30 -22.79
N LYS A 14 -4.78 12.24 -24.08
CA LYS A 14 -3.88 11.70 -25.12
C LYS A 14 -2.59 12.52 -25.30
N SER A 15 -2.61 13.80 -24.95
CA SER A 15 -1.47 14.71 -25.02
C SER A 15 -0.58 14.64 -23.79
N GLY A 16 -1.00 13.90 -22.74
CA GLY A 16 -0.28 13.78 -21.48
C GLY A 16 -0.73 14.77 -20.40
N ASP A 17 -1.70 15.66 -20.68
CA ASP A 17 -2.15 16.64 -19.70
C ASP A 17 -3.07 16.00 -18.66
N CYS A 18 -2.94 16.49 -17.42
CA CYS A 18 -3.77 16.05 -16.31
C CYS A 18 -5.23 16.48 -16.48
N ILE A 19 -6.15 15.52 -16.51
CA ILE A 19 -7.60 15.75 -16.57
C ILE A 19 -8.32 15.35 -15.28
N GLY A 20 -7.61 14.74 -14.33
CA GLY A 20 -8.16 14.42 -13.02
C GLY A 20 -7.21 13.60 -12.17
N CYS A 21 -7.41 13.65 -10.86
CA CYS A 21 -6.67 12.85 -9.90
C CYS A 21 -7.62 12.14 -8.93
N ARG A 22 -7.21 10.97 -8.45
CA ARG A 22 -7.92 10.25 -7.37
C ARG A 22 -6.92 9.81 -6.31
N ILE A 23 -7.08 10.32 -5.10
CA ILE A 23 -6.33 9.87 -3.93
C ILE A 23 -7.06 8.69 -3.27
N ARG A 24 -6.32 7.67 -2.85
CA ARG A 24 -6.80 6.62 -1.95
C ARG A 24 -5.90 6.53 -0.72
N LEU A 25 -6.52 6.44 0.46
CA LEU A 25 -5.81 6.23 1.72
C LEU A 25 -6.09 4.84 2.29
N SER A 26 -5.09 4.26 2.96
CA SER A 26 -5.17 2.94 3.58
C SER A 26 -5.73 3.05 4.98
N LYS A 27 -7.04 2.85 5.13
CA LYS A 27 -7.68 2.75 6.45
C LYS A 27 -6.95 1.75 7.36
N LYS A 28 -6.62 0.55 6.84
CA LYS A 28 -5.98 -0.53 7.62
C LYS A 28 -4.64 -0.13 8.25
N ILE A 29 -3.84 0.67 7.55
CA ILE A 29 -2.51 1.09 8.04
C ILE A 29 -2.67 2.34 8.91
N LEU A 30 -3.46 3.31 8.46
CA LEU A 30 -3.61 4.60 9.13
C LEU A 30 -4.36 4.52 10.45
N GLU A 31 -5.22 3.51 10.65
CA GLU A 31 -5.85 3.24 11.95
C GLU A 31 -4.84 2.81 13.04
N LEU A 32 -3.66 2.35 12.66
CA LEU A 32 -2.58 1.99 13.59
C LEU A 32 -1.65 3.17 13.90
N ARG A 33 -1.92 4.34 13.33
CA ARG A 33 -1.04 5.51 13.37
C ARG A 33 -1.70 6.68 14.05
N ARG A 34 -0.88 7.69 14.40
CA ARG A 34 -1.38 8.95 14.92
C ARG A 34 -2.05 9.73 13.79
N ARG A 35 -2.98 10.61 14.14
CA ARG A 35 -3.65 11.53 13.19
C ARG A 35 -2.65 12.27 12.29
N LYS A 36 -1.50 12.69 12.84
CA LYS A 36 -0.47 13.40 12.08
C LYS A 36 0.01 12.61 10.87
N ASP A 37 0.19 11.29 11.00
CA ASP A 37 0.74 10.46 9.93
C ASP A 37 -0.28 10.31 8.79
N MET A 38 -1.59 10.30 9.12
CA MET A 38 -2.67 10.37 8.13
C MET A 38 -2.67 11.71 7.39
N VAL A 39 -2.51 12.83 8.11
CA VAL A 39 -2.45 14.15 7.50
C VAL A 39 -1.24 14.28 6.57
N GLU A 40 -0.05 13.89 7.03
CA GLU A 40 1.18 13.93 6.24
C GLU A 40 1.12 12.98 5.03
N SER A 41 0.51 11.79 5.17
CA SER A 41 0.25 10.90 4.04
C SER A 41 -0.71 11.53 3.03
N LEU A 42 -1.79 12.18 3.49
CA LEU A 42 -2.72 12.87 2.59
C LEU A 42 -2.04 14.03 1.87
N LEU A 43 -1.27 14.85 2.59
CA LEU A 43 -0.55 15.98 1.99
C LEU A 43 0.47 15.51 0.96
N HIS A 44 1.18 14.40 1.22
CA HIS A 44 2.04 13.76 0.21
C HIS A 44 1.27 13.47 -1.09
N GLU A 45 0.11 12.83 -0.99
CA GLU A 45 -0.70 12.54 -2.17
C GLU A 45 -1.30 13.81 -2.80
N MET A 46 -1.58 14.85 -2.03
CA MET A 46 -2.04 16.14 -2.56
C MET A 46 -0.96 16.92 -3.31
N ILE A 47 0.32 16.73 -2.97
CA ILE A 47 1.44 17.28 -3.77
C ILE A 47 1.42 16.68 -5.18
N HIS A 48 1.24 15.36 -5.31
CA HIS A 48 1.07 14.71 -6.62
C HIS A 48 -0.11 15.32 -7.41
N VAL A 49 -1.24 15.55 -6.74
CA VAL A 49 -2.40 16.21 -7.36
C VAL A 49 -2.05 17.63 -7.84
N LEU A 50 -1.35 18.41 -7.01
CA LEU A 50 -0.96 19.77 -7.36
C LEU A 50 -0.05 19.79 -8.60
N LEU A 51 0.99 18.95 -8.62
CA LEU A 51 1.91 18.85 -9.75
C LEU A 51 1.22 18.39 -11.03
N CYS A 52 0.31 17.40 -10.93
CA CYS A 52 -0.52 16.97 -12.06
C CYS A 52 -1.37 18.14 -12.57
N SER A 53 -2.15 18.79 -11.69
CA SER A 53 -3.09 19.85 -12.07
C SER A 53 -2.44 21.11 -12.66
N THR A 54 -1.17 21.33 -12.34
CA THR A 54 -0.39 22.49 -12.83
C THR A 54 0.58 22.13 -13.96
N ASN A 55 0.55 20.88 -14.44
CA ASN A 55 1.44 20.36 -15.47
C ASN A 55 2.94 20.46 -15.12
N ASN A 56 3.28 20.27 -13.84
CA ASN A 56 4.64 20.32 -13.30
C ASN A 56 5.10 18.96 -12.75
N MET A 57 4.57 17.85 -13.25
CA MET A 57 5.06 16.53 -12.89
C MET A 57 6.47 16.31 -13.44
N ASP A 58 7.33 15.68 -12.65
CA ASP A 58 8.68 15.33 -13.07
C ASP A 58 8.64 14.07 -13.97
N PRO A 59 9.11 14.13 -15.24
CA PRO A 59 9.01 12.99 -16.15
C PRO A 59 9.80 11.78 -15.66
N GLY A 60 9.10 10.68 -15.36
CA GLY A 60 9.71 9.41 -14.95
C GLY A 60 10.18 9.34 -13.50
N ASP A 61 9.94 10.38 -12.69
CA ASP A 61 10.25 10.39 -11.26
C ASP A 61 9.08 10.99 -10.47
N ASP A 62 8.31 10.14 -9.79
CA ASP A 62 7.16 10.59 -8.99
C ASP A 62 7.59 11.54 -7.84
N HIS A 63 8.87 11.52 -7.44
CA HIS A 63 9.40 12.35 -6.34
C HIS A 63 10.61 13.18 -6.78
N GLY A 64 10.57 13.69 -8.01
CA GLY A 64 11.61 14.53 -8.59
C GLY A 64 11.74 15.94 -7.96
N PRO A 65 12.52 16.84 -8.59
CA PRO A 65 12.78 18.18 -8.08
C PRO A 65 11.52 19.00 -7.76
N ASN A 66 10.47 18.94 -8.60
CA ASN A 66 9.24 19.70 -8.37
C ASN A 66 8.48 19.17 -7.15
N PHE A 67 8.44 17.85 -6.96
CA PHE A 67 7.88 17.25 -5.75
C PHE A 67 8.65 17.67 -4.51
N ARG A 68 9.98 17.54 -4.53
CA ARG A 68 10.83 17.85 -3.36
C ARG A 68 10.72 19.33 -2.96
N LEU A 69 10.72 20.24 -3.92
CA LEU A 69 10.52 21.68 -3.67
C LEU A 69 9.15 21.94 -3.02
N THR A 70 8.08 21.39 -3.62
CA THR A 70 6.72 21.58 -3.10
C THR A 70 6.55 20.99 -1.70
N MET A 71 7.14 19.82 -1.46
CA MET A 71 7.18 19.16 -0.16
C MET A 71 7.89 20.02 0.89
N GLU A 72 9.03 20.62 0.57
CA GLU A 72 9.75 21.53 1.46
C GLU A 72 8.91 22.77 1.80
N VAL A 73 8.26 23.37 0.80
CA VAL A 73 7.34 24.51 1.00
C VAL A 73 6.21 24.12 1.96
N PHE A 74 5.59 22.95 1.78
CA PHE A 74 4.51 22.48 2.65
C PHE A 74 5.01 22.23 4.08
N ASN A 75 6.15 21.56 4.24
CA ASN A 75 6.75 21.29 5.55
C ASN A 75 7.05 22.58 6.32
N ASN A 76 7.65 23.58 5.66
CA ASN A 76 7.97 24.86 6.27
C ASN A 76 6.72 25.69 6.58
N SER A 77 5.71 25.67 5.69
CA SER A 77 4.51 26.50 5.84
C SER A 77 3.52 25.94 6.87
N PHE A 78 3.40 24.62 6.96
CA PHE A 78 2.39 23.95 7.79
C PHE A 78 2.97 23.24 9.02
N GLY A 79 4.30 23.27 9.21
CA GLY A 79 4.98 22.56 10.30
C GLY A 79 4.84 21.04 10.20
N THR A 80 4.74 20.51 8.97
CA THR A 80 4.63 19.08 8.70
C THR A 80 5.99 18.44 8.46
N ASN A 81 6.07 17.11 8.51
CA ASN A 81 7.25 16.36 8.14
C ASN A 81 6.94 15.33 7.04
N ILE A 82 6.43 15.82 5.91
CA ILE A 82 6.20 15.03 4.70
C ILE A 82 7.54 14.56 4.15
N THR A 83 7.62 13.29 3.78
CA THR A 83 8.81 12.64 3.20
C THR A 83 8.49 12.05 1.83
N ILE A 84 9.52 11.81 1.01
CA ILE A 84 9.39 11.10 -0.28
C ILE A 84 9.13 9.61 -0.09
N SER A 85 9.62 9.05 1.02
CA SER A 85 9.41 7.65 1.38
C SER A 85 8.59 7.55 2.66
N HIS A 86 7.60 6.69 2.61
CA HIS A 86 6.67 6.41 3.70
C HIS A 86 6.98 5.01 4.23
N THR A 87 7.83 4.91 5.25
CA THR A 87 8.23 3.63 5.84
C THR A 87 7.25 3.19 6.92
N PHE A 88 6.25 2.40 6.54
CA PHE A 88 5.24 1.82 7.44
C PHE A 88 5.44 0.31 7.59
N TYR A 89 6.68 -0.13 7.77
CA TYR A 89 7.02 -1.56 7.78
C TYR A 89 6.32 -2.28 8.93
N GLU A 90 6.37 -1.71 10.14
CA GLU A 90 5.76 -2.31 11.33
C GLU A 90 4.25 -2.41 11.18
N GLU A 91 3.57 -1.37 10.68
CA GLU A 91 2.12 -1.41 10.47
C GLU A 91 1.74 -2.37 9.35
N VAL A 92 2.51 -2.41 8.26
CA VAL A 92 2.30 -3.34 7.16
C VAL A 92 2.46 -4.78 7.65
N GLU A 93 3.43 -5.08 8.51
CA GLU A 93 3.57 -6.39 9.16
C GLU A 93 2.42 -6.66 10.14
N ALA A 94 2.05 -5.68 10.97
CA ALA A 94 0.99 -5.82 11.98
C ALA A 94 -0.40 -6.13 11.37
N ILE A 95 -0.68 -5.64 10.16
CA ILE A 95 -1.95 -5.96 9.47
C ILE A 95 -1.92 -7.33 8.78
N LYS A 96 -0.75 -7.97 8.58
CA LYS A 96 -0.63 -9.27 7.94
C LYS A 96 -0.99 -10.41 8.90
N ARG A 97 -2.27 -10.53 9.24
CA ARG A 97 -2.78 -11.47 10.24
C ARG A 97 -3.16 -12.85 9.70
N HIS A 98 -3.16 -13.03 8.39
CA HIS A 98 -3.42 -14.34 7.76
C HIS A 98 -2.11 -14.98 7.35
N TRP A 99 -1.78 -16.12 7.93
CA TRP A 99 -0.52 -16.81 7.68
C TRP A 99 -0.78 -18.17 7.04
N TRP A 100 0.09 -18.53 6.11
CA TRP A 100 0.15 -19.86 5.54
C TRP A 100 1.59 -20.37 5.61
N GLU A 101 1.75 -21.63 5.94
CA GLU A 101 3.02 -22.32 6.01
C GLU A 101 3.03 -23.44 4.99
N CYS A 102 4.13 -23.58 4.26
CA CYS A 102 4.30 -24.68 3.31
C CYS A 102 4.55 -25.98 4.07
N ASP A 103 3.75 -27.02 3.78
CA ASP A 103 3.95 -28.36 4.34
C ASP A 103 5.09 -29.16 3.68
N GLY A 104 5.71 -28.60 2.64
CA GLY A 104 6.85 -29.17 1.94
C GLY A 104 8.21 -28.83 2.56
N PRO A 105 9.32 -29.25 1.93
CA PRO A 105 10.67 -29.10 2.49
C PRO A 105 11.09 -27.64 2.73
N CYS A 106 10.48 -26.65 2.08
CA CYS A 106 10.87 -25.26 2.28
C CYS A 106 10.36 -24.64 3.58
N GLN A 107 9.28 -25.17 4.18
CA GLN A 107 8.66 -24.65 5.41
C GLN A 107 8.43 -23.12 5.40
N ASN A 108 8.28 -22.53 4.20
CA ASN A 108 8.17 -21.08 4.04
C ASN A 108 6.84 -20.57 4.60
N VAL A 109 6.87 -19.42 5.27
CA VAL A 109 5.68 -18.74 5.80
C VAL A 109 5.32 -17.53 4.95
N VAL A 110 4.08 -17.50 4.44
CA VAL A 110 3.51 -16.36 3.72
C VAL A 110 2.50 -15.65 4.61
N LYS A 111 2.77 -14.38 4.92
CA LYS A 111 1.87 -13.52 5.73
C LYS A 111 1.13 -12.51 4.84
N ARG A 112 -0.20 -12.36 5.03
CA ARG A 112 -1.04 -11.44 4.25
C ARG A 112 -2.06 -10.71 5.11
N ALA A 113 -2.41 -9.51 4.66
CA ALA A 113 -3.45 -8.67 5.26
C ALA A 113 -4.87 -9.02 4.79
N THR A 114 -5.01 -10.00 3.89
CA THR A 114 -6.29 -10.51 3.40
C THR A 114 -6.26 -12.04 3.39
N ASN A 115 -7.42 -12.66 3.61
CA ASN A 115 -7.59 -14.10 3.60
C ASN A 115 -7.53 -14.65 2.15
N ARG A 116 -6.34 -14.72 1.58
CA ARG A 116 -6.09 -15.24 0.24
C ARG A 116 -4.87 -16.16 0.30
N ALA A 117 -5.07 -17.46 0.12
CA ALA A 117 -3.96 -18.41 0.07
C ALA A 117 -3.00 -18.09 -1.09
N PRO A 118 -1.71 -18.45 -0.96
CA PRO A 118 -0.79 -18.49 -2.09
C PRO A 118 -1.34 -19.30 -3.25
N SER A 119 -1.14 -18.83 -4.49
CA SER A 119 -1.61 -19.56 -5.67
C SER A 119 -0.82 -19.25 -6.93
N SER A 120 -1.05 -20.06 -7.97
CA SER A 120 -0.46 -19.93 -9.31
C SER A 120 -0.64 -18.57 -10.00
N LYS A 121 -1.47 -17.68 -9.44
CA LYS A 121 -1.58 -16.28 -9.89
C LYS A 121 -0.36 -15.43 -9.53
N GLU A 122 0.54 -15.93 -8.69
CA GLU A 122 1.75 -15.23 -8.26
C GLU A 122 2.96 -15.72 -9.04
N ARG A 123 3.84 -14.78 -9.43
CA ARG A 123 5.01 -15.08 -10.27
C ARG A 123 5.93 -16.14 -9.66
N TRP A 124 6.12 -16.11 -8.34
CA TRP A 124 6.99 -17.02 -7.60
C TRP A 124 6.36 -18.41 -7.37
N PHE A 125 5.04 -18.55 -7.51
CA PHE A 125 4.35 -19.78 -7.11
C PHE A 125 4.70 -20.96 -8.01
N ARG A 126 4.86 -20.71 -9.32
CA ARG A 126 5.26 -21.76 -10.28
C ARG A 126 6.64 -22.33 -9.98
N GLU A 127 7.58 -21.47 -9.58
CA GLU A 127 8.92 -21.89 -9.17
C GLU A 127 8.86 -22.70 -7.86
N HIS A 128 8.04 -22.27 -6.90
CA HIS A 128 7.79 -23.02 -5.69
C HIS A 128 7.20 -24.42 -5.96
N GLU A 129 6.24 -24.54 -6.89
CA GLU A 129 5.68 -25.84 -7.28
C GLU A 129 6.76 -26.78 -7.86
N GLN A 130 7.73 -26.25 -8.61
CA GLN A 130 8.79 -27.05 -9.22
C GLN A 130 9.92 -27.42 -8.24
N THR A 131 10.26 -26.52 -7.33
CA THR A 131 11.41 -26.67 -6.43
C THR A 131 11.05 -27.28 -5.07
N CYS A 132 9.82 -27.08 -4.61
CA CYS A 132 9.33 -27.58 -3.32
C CYS A 132 8.17 -28.58 -3.46
N GLY A 133 7.19 -28.29 -4.33
CA GLY A 133 6.00 -29.13 -4.52
C GLY A 133 5.02 -29.20 -3.34
N GLY A 134 5.28 -28.47 -2.26
CA GLY A 134 4.40 -28.42 -1.08
C GLY A 134 3.14 -27.57 -1.27
N SER A 135 2.20 -27.70 -0.35
CA SER A 135 0.97 -26.91 -0.27
C SER A 135 1.03 -25.93 0.90
N PHE A 136 0.42 -24.76 0.72
CA PHE A 136 0.35 -23.74 1.77
C PHE A 136 -0.87 -23.93 2.67
N ILE A 137 -0.64 -24.40 3.89
CA ILE A 137 -1.67 -24.66 4.90
C ILE A 137 -1.83 -23.43 5.79
N LYS A 138 -3.07 -23.06 6.11
CA LYS A 138 -3.37 -21.88 6.93
C LYS A 138 -3.03 -22.13 8.39
N THR A 139 -2.19 -21.28 8.99
CA THR A 139 -1.71 -21.43 10.37
C THR A 139 -2.14 -20.30 11.31
N SER A 140 -2.57 -19.15 10.76
CA SER A 140 -3.08 -18.03 11.56
C SER A 140 -4.21 -17.29 10.84
N GLU A 141 -5.20 -16.85 11.61
CA GLU A 141 -6.19 -15.87 11.20
C GLU A 141 -6.65 -14.98 12.36
N PRO A 142 -7.13 -13.74 12.10
CA PRO A 142 -7.74 -12.92 13.14
C PRO A 142 -8.97 -13.61 13.72
N GLU A 143 -9.17 -13.50 15.03
CA GLU A 143 -10.43 -13.87 15.69
C GLU A 143 -11.61 -13.18 14.99
N GLY A 144 -12.57 -13.97 14.50
CA GLY A 144 -13.67 -13.45 13.72
C GLY A 144 -14.63 -12.63 14.57
N ARG A 145 -15.21 -11.55 13.99
CA ARG A 145 -16.56 -11.13 14.41
C ARG A 145 -17.48 -12.30 14.11
N ALA A 146 -18.14 -12.84 15.14
CA ALA A 146 -19.06 -13.95 15.07
C ALA A 146 -19.86 -13.92 13.76
N ARG A 147 -19.78 -15.00 12.97
CA ARG A 147 -20.64 -15.21 11.80
C ARG A 147 -22.07 -14.91 12.24
N LYS A 148 -22.64 -13.77 11.82
CA LYS A 148 -24.09 -13.60 11.88
C LYS A 148 -24.65 -14.72 11.01
N ARG A 149 -25.15 -15.77 11.66
CA ARG A 149 -25.92 -16.83 11.00
C ARG A 149 -26.96 -16.11 10.15
N ARG A 150 -26.92 -16.31 8.83
CA ARG A 150 -28.09 -16.02 7.99
C ARG A 150 -29.22 -16.81 8.62
N ARG A 151 -30.21 -16.11 9.19
CA ARG A 151 -31.50 -16.70 9.50
C ARG A 151 -32.06 -17.16 8.15
N THR A 152 -32.13 -18.48 7.99
CA THR A 152 -32.98 -19.16 7.02
C THR A 152 -34.42 -18.78 7.27
#